data_AF-A0A4S8IA61-F1
#
_entry.id   AF-A0A4S8IA61-F1
#
_cell.length_a   1.000
_cell.length_b   1.000
_cell.length_c   1.000
_cell.angle_alpha   90.00
_cell.angle_beta   90.00
_cell.angle_gamma   90.00
#
_symmetry.space_group_name_H-M   'P 1'
#
loop_
_entity.id
_entity.type
_entity.pdbx_description
1 polymer ?
#
loop_
_entity_poly.entity_id
_entity_poly.type
_entity_poly.pdbx_seq_one_letter_code
_entity_poly.pdbx_strand_id
1 'polypeptide(L)'
;MYTFRNGETQSGHWQNGVLDTLSTQSINLASPVAVNHSKVLNAVQEARRAAEKAYDVPRVDDRVNRAVAAANKSANAARVAAVKAVQNGIPDNGDDIRNHIV
;
A
#
# COMPACT_ATOMS: atom_id res chain seq x y z
N MET A 1 1.59 33.91 28.65
CA MET A 1 0.27 33.24 28.58
C MET A 1 -0.74 34.24 29.12
N TYR A 2 -1.82 34.50 28.38
CA TYR A 2 -2.79 35.54 28.70
C TYR A 2 -4.18 34.92 28.81
N THR A 3 -4.90 35.28 29.86
CA THR A 3 -6.28 34.83 30.09
C THR A 3 -7.21 36.01 29.86
N PHE A 4 -8.15 35.83 28.96
CA PHE A 4 -9.15 36.83 28.60
C PHE A 4 -10.34 36.78 29.54
N ARG A 5 -11.13 37.86 29.58
CA ARG A 5 -12.31 37.97 30.44
C ARG A 5 -13.39 36.92 30.13
N ASN A 6 -13.36 36.33 28.94
CA ASN A 6 -14.22 35.22 28.53
C ASN A 6 -13.73 33.84 29.03
N GLY A 7 -12.60 33.78 29.75
CA GLY A 7 -11.99 32.53 30.23
C GLY A 7 -11.07 31.84 29.22
N GLU A 8 -10.96 32.35 27.99
CA GLU A 8 -10.02 31.80 27.01
C GLU A 8 -8.59 32.11 27.42
N THR A 9 -7.69 31.17 27.15
CA THR A 9 -6.27 31.32 27.45
C THR A 9 -5.47 31.15 26.18
N GLN A 10 -4.68 32.17 25.84
CA GLN A 10 -3.90 32.21 24.60
C GLN A 10 -2.44 32.55 24.90
N SER A 11 -1.55 32.13 24.00
CA SER A 11 -0.12 32.45 24.02
C SER A 11 0.24 33.24 22.75
N GLY A 12 1.15 34.20 22.90
CA GLY A 12 1.47 35.12 21.80
C GLY A 12 2.24 36.34 22.28
N HIS A 13 2.55 37.23 21.34
CA HIS A 13 3.18 38.51 21.60
C HIS A 13 2.11 39.59 21.76
N TRP A 14 2.10 40.32 22.87
CA TRP A 14 1.15 41.39 23.11
C TRP A 14 1.71 42.73 22.63
N GLN A 15 1.03 43.38 21.69
CA GLN A 15 1.45 44.68 21.15
C GLN A 15 0.23 45.54 20.81
N ASN A 16 0.27 46.84 21.14
CA ASN A 16 -0.78 47.82 20.81
C ASN A 16 -2.22 47.41 21.21
N GLY A 17 -2.37 46.62 22.27
CA GLY A 17 -3.69 46.17 22.74
C GLY A 17 -4.25 44.94 22.00
N VAL A 18 -3.45 44.31 21.13
CA VAL A 18 -3.80 43.10 20.39
C VAL A 18 -2.81 41.98 20.73
N LEU A 19 -3.32 40.75 20.89
CA LEU A 19 -2.48 39.57 21.07
C LEU A 19 -2.17 38.94 19.70
N ASP A 20 -0.92 39.06 19.27
CA ASP A 20 -0.39 38.35 18.12
C ASP A 20 -0.13 36.90 18.51
N THR A 21 -1.08 36.02 18.21
CA THR A 21 -0.84 34.56 18.31
C THR A 21 -0.04 34.09 17.09
N LEU A 22 0.71 33.00 17.18
CA LEU A 22 1.39 32.40 16.02
C LEU A 22 0.41 32.07 14.86
N SER A 23 -0.87 31.84 15.18
CA SER A 23 -1.96 31.71 14.19
C SER A 23 -2.28 33.05 13.52
N THR A 24 -2.29 34.15 14.28
CA THR A 24 -2.50 35.54 13.81
C THR A 24 -1.25 36.15 13.15
N GLN A 25 -0.05 35.65 13.47
CA GLN A 25 1.21 36.15 12.90
C GLN A 25 1.36 35.80 11.41
N SER A 26 0.50 34.93 10.87
CA SER A 26 0.33 34.76 9.41
C SER A 26 -0.36 35.96 8.73
N ILE A 27 -0.91 36.91 9.51
CA ILE A 27 -1.65 38.09 9.01
C ILE A 27 -0.77 39.34 8.97
N ASN A 28 0.32 39.40 9.77
CA ASN A 28 1.28 40.50 9.74
C ASN A 28 2.45 40.19 8.79
N LEU A 29 2.24 40.59 7.53
CA LEU A 29 3.21 40.65 6.45
C LEU A 29 4.46 41.43 6.85
N ALA A 30 5.49 40.72 7.30
CA ALA A 30 6.88 41.22 7.28
C ALA A 30 7.88 40.20 6.71
N SER A 31 7.41 39.05 6.22
CA SER A 31 8.28 38.02 5.61
C SER A 31 7.63 37.47 4.32
N PRO A 32 8.39 37.14 3.25
CA PRO A 32 7.87 36.94 1.89
C PRO A 32 6.97 35.72 1.67
N VAL A 33 6.61 35.02 2.74
CA VAL A 33 5.75 33.85 2.68
C VAL A 33 4.48 34.19 3.45
N ALA A 34 3.57 34.89 2.79
CA ALA A 34 2.18 34.91 3.23
C ALA A 34 1.65 33.47 3.09
N VAL A 35 1.87 32.66 4.13
CA VAL A 35 1.47 31.26 4.18
C VAL A 35 -0.05 31.25 4.22
N ASN A 36 -0.66 31.06 3.04
CA ASN A 36 -2.09 30.92 2.91
C ASN A 36 -2.53 29.68 3.71
N HIS A 37 -2.96 29.89 4.95
CA HIS A 37 -3.19 28.85 5.95
C HIS A 37 -4.17 27.77 5.46
N SER A 38 -5.15 28.16 4.64
CA SER A 38 -6.04 27.22 3.95
C SER A 38 -5.32 26.26 2.99
N LYS A 39 -4.28 26.72 2.27
CA LYS A 39 -3.50 25.84 1.38
C LYS A 39 -2.69 24.82 2.16
N VAL A 40 -2.10 25.22 3.29
CA VAL A 40 -1.32 24.30 4.13
C VAL A 40 -2.23 23.25 4.77
N LEU A 41 -3.35 23.67 5.37
CA LEU A 41 -4.31 22.73 5.95
C LEU A 41 -4.86 21.77 4.90
N ASN A 42 -5.21 22.26 3.72
CA ASN A 42 -5.67 21.42 2.62
C ASN A 42 -4.57 20.43 2.18
N ALA A 43 -3.33 20.89 2.01
CA ALA A 43 -2.21 20.02 1.64
C ALA A 43 -1.95 18.92 2.69
N VAL A 44 -2.06 19.25 3.98
CA VAL A 44 -1.91 18.28 5.08
C VAL A 44 -3.06 17.26 5.09
N GLN A 45 -4.30 17.70 4.86
CA GLN A 45 -5.46 16.81 4.78
C GLN A 45 -5.36 15.87 3.57
N GLU A 46 -5.01 16.38 2.40
CA GLU A 46 -4.83 15.60 1.18
C GLU A 46 -3.66 14.60 1.33
N ALA A 47 -2.55 15.02 1.94
CA ALA A 47 -1.44 14.11 2.24
C ALA A 47 -1.87 12.96 3.16
N ARG A 48 -2.70 13.24 4.19
CA ARG A 48 -3.24 12.20 5.09
C ARG A 48 -4.16 11.23 4.34
N ARG A 49 -5.07 11.75 3.51
CA ARG A 49 -5.96 10.93 2.67
C ARG A 49 -5.19 10.07 1.67
N ALA A 50 -4.13 10.60 1.08
CA ALA A 50 -3.25 9.85 0.19
C ALA A 50 -2.47 8.75 0.92
N ALA A 51 -1.96 9.03 2.13
CA ALA A 51 -1.28 8.04 2.95
C ALA A 51 -2.20 6.89 3.38
N GLU A 52 -3.44 7.20 3.78
CA GLU A 52 -4.44 6.20 4.11
C GLU A 52 -4.81 5.33 2.90
N LYS A 53 -4.99 5.94 1.73
CA LYS A 53 -5.25 5.22 0.48
C LYS A 53 -4.07 4.35 0.04
N ALA A 54 -2.83 4.79 0.29
CA ALA A 54 -1.63 4.01 -0.01
C ALA A 54 -1.51 2.77 0.89
N TYR A 55 -2.02 2.86 2.13
CA TYR A 55 -2.10 1.72 3.05
C TYR A 55 -3.15 0.70 2.60
N ASP A 56 -4.24 1.14 1.97
CA ASP A 56 -5.31 0.30 1.43
C ASP A 56 -5.03 -0.23 0.02
N VAL A 57 -3.86 0.03 -0.56
CA VAL A 57 -3.46 -0.68 -1.78
C VAL A 57 -3.23 -2.14 -1.39
N PRO A 58 -4.02 -3.11 -1.91
CA PRO A 58 -3.83 -4.52 -1.59
C PRO A 58 -2.37 -4.85 -1.89
N ARG A 59 -1.66 -5.28 -0.83
CA ARG A 59 -0.22 -5.52 -0.88
C ARG A 59 0.04 -6.35 -2.12
N VAL A 60 0.84 -5.81 -3.04
CA VAL A 60 1.19 -6.45 -4.31
C VAL A 60 1.60 -7.92 -4.09
N ASP A 61 2.18 -8.20 -2.92
CA ASP A 61 2.42 -9.49 -2.31
C ASP A 61 1.30 -10.53 -2.55
N ASP A 62 0.02 -10.23 -2.29
CA ASP A 62 -1.07 -11.20 -2.38
C ASP A 62 -1.37 -11.61 -3.83
N ARG A 63 -1.33 -10.64 -4.75
CA ARG A 63 -1.54 -10.90 -6.19
C ARG A 63 -0.37 -11.70 -6.77
N VAL A 64 0.85 -11.36 -6.37
CA VAL A 64 2.06 -12.08 -6.78
C VAL A 64 2.04 -13.50 -6.22
N ASN A 65 1.75 -13.70 -4.94
CA ASN A 65 1.64 -15.03 -4.33
C ASN A 65 0.60 -15.90 -5.03
N ARG A 66 -0.58 -15.35 -5.34
CA ARG A 66 -1.61 -16.10 -6.08
C ARG A 66 -1.12 -16.48 -7.49
N ALA A 67 -0.44 -15.58 -8.20
CA ALA A 67 0.10 -15.85 -9.52
C ALA A 67 1.19 -16.94 -9.48
N VAL A 68 2.13 -16.84 -8.53
CA VAL A 68 3.19 -17.83 -8.31
C VAL A 68 2.61 -19.19 -7.96
N ALA A 69 1.61 -19.25 -7.08
CA ALA A 69 0.95 -20.51 -6.71
C ALA A 69 0.26 -21.18 -7.91
N ALA A 70 -0.42 -20.40 -8.76
CA ALA A 70 -1.06 -20.91 -9.97
C ALA A 70 -0.05 -21.46 -10.98
N ALA A 71 1.09 -20.75 -11.16
CA ALA A 71 2.18 -21.20 -12.02
C ALA A 71 2.79 -22.51 -11.51
N ASN A 72 3.10 -22.60 -10.22
CA ASN A 72 3.66 -23.80 -9.61
C ASN A 72 2.73 -25.01 -9.73
N LYS A 73 1.42 -24.80 -9.52
CA LYS A 73 0.42 -25.85 -9.72
C LYS A 73 0.43 -26.38 -11.16
N SER A 74 0.51 -25.47 -12.13
CA SER A 74 0.54 -25.81 -13.56
C SER A 74 1.82 -26.55 -13.94
N ALA A 75 2.98 -26.10 -13.45
CA ALA A 75 4.27 -26.75 -13.70
C ALA A 75 4.30 -28.18 -13.12
N ASN A 76 3.80 -28.38 -11.90
CA ASN A 76 3.69 -29.71 -11.31
C ASN A 76 2.73 -30.61 -12.10
N ALA A 77 1.59 -30.09 -12.57
CA ALA A 77 0.67 -30.86 -13.41
C ALA A 77 1.32 -31.29 -14.73
N ALA A 78 2.05 -30.38 -15.39
CA ALA A 78 2.80 -30.69 -16.61
C ALA A 78 3.88 -31.76 -16.37
N ARG A 79 4.61 -31.66 -15.26
CA ARG A 79 5.62 -32.66 -14.88
C ARG A 79 5.00 -34.03 -14.66
N VAL A 80 3.87 -34.11 -13.96
CA VAL A 80 3.13 -35.35 -13.74
C VAL A 80 2.60 -35.92 -15.06
N ALA A 81 2.03 -35.08 -15.92
CA ALA A 81 1.53 -35.50 -17.23
C ALA A 81 2.64 -36.05 -18.12
N ALA A 82 3.81 -35.39 -18.14
CA ALA A 82 4.98 -35.85 -18.89
C ALA A 82 5.49 -37.20 -18.36
N VAL A 83 5.61 -37.36 -17.04
CA VAL A 83 6.00 -38.64 -16.42
C VAL A 83 5.01 -39.75 -16.77
N LYS A 84 3.71 -39.46 -16.71
CA LYS A 84 2.67 -40.43 -17.06
C LYS A 84 2.69 -40.78 -18.55
N ALA A 85 2.96 -39.81 -19.42
CA ALA A 85 3.11 -40.05 -20.85
C ALA A 85 4.32 -40.95 -21.16
N VAL A 86 5.43 -40.78 -20.45
CA VAL A 86 6.60 -41.69 -20.56
C VAL A 86 6.24 -43.09 -20.10
N GLN A 87 5.55 -43.24 -18.97
CA GLN A 87 5.12 -44.55 -18.46
C GLN A 87 4.15 -45.25 -19.40
N ASN A 88 3.18 -44.51 -19.96
CA ASN A 88 2.17 -45.05 -20.88
C ASN A 88 2.69 -45.23 -22.32
N GLY A 89 3.81 -44.61 -22.68
CA GLY A 89 4.45 -44.69 -24.00
C GLY A 89 5.48 -45.81 -24.13
N ILE A 90 5.79 -46.53 -23.04
CA ILE A 90 6.52 -47.79 -23.10
C ILE A 90 5.48 -48.83 -23.58
N PRO A 91 5.58 -49.37 -24.80
CA PRO A 91 4.71 -50.46 -25.21
C PRO A 91 4.92 -51.61 -24.22
N ASP A 92 3.83 -52.21 -23.77
CA ASP A 92 3.87 -53.46 -23.03
C ASP A 92 4.41 -54.54 -23.97
N ASN A 93 5.74 -54.64 -24.07
CA ASN A 93 6.42 -55.68 -24.81
C ASN A 93 6.41 -57.02 -24.04
N GLY A 94 5.50 -57.16 -23.06
CA GLY A 94 5.29 -58.34 -22.23
C GLY A 94 4.31 -59.36 -22.78
N ASP A 95 3.51 -59.00 -23.80
CA ASP A 95 2.47 -59.90 -24.33
C ASP A 95 2.92 -60.80 -25.49
N ASP A 96 4.07 -60.53 -26.13
CA ASP A 96 4.58 -61.37 -27.22
C ASP A 96 5.44 -62.57 -26.74
N ILE A 97 5.87 -62.57 -25.47
CA ILE A 97 6.72 -63.64 -24.90
C ILE A 97 5.89 -64.71 -24.17
N ARG A 98 4.60 -64.45 -23.90
CA ARG A 98 3.71 -65.38 -23.17
C ARG A 98 2.97 -66.38 -24.06
N ASN A 99 2.91 -66.16 -25.37
CA ASN A 99 2.15 -67.00 -26.30
C ASN A 99 2.99 -68.02 -27.10
N HIS A 100 4.31 -68.13 -26.85
CA HIS A 100 5.19 -69.03 -27.61
C HIS A 100 5.73 -70.23 -26.80
N ILE A 101 5.23 -70.44 -25.58
CA ILE A 101 5.58 -71.58 -24.71
C ILE A 101 4.29 -72.25 -24.23
N VAL A 102 3.60 -72.91 -25.16
CA VAL A 102 2.61 -73.97 -24.85
C VAL A 102 2.84 -75.13 -25.82
#